data_AF-A0A1P8W915-F1
#
_entry.id   AF-A0A1P8W915-F1
#
_cell.length_a   1.000
_cell.length_b   1.000
_cell.length_c   1.000
_cell.angle_alpha   90.00
_cell.angle_beta   90.00
_cell.angle_gamma   90.00
#
_symmetry.space_group_name_H-M   'P 1'
#
loop_
_entity.id
_entity.type
_entity.pdbx_description
1 polymer ?
#
loop_
_entity_poly.entity_id
_entity_poly.type
_entity_poly.pdbx_seq_one_letter_code
_entity_poly.pdbx_strand_id
1 'polypeptide(L)'
;MLNERRVTVGDLIDEGRRFVLEVGEYHEGEGFRAIIVFENHPGYFPSGELSNQPDAAPVLWWPISNRQEAQRMAYSHSKATLGLSRMEHMKIVMSSIGTQH
;
A
#
# COMPACT_ATOMS: atom_id res chain seq x y z
N MET A 1 31.07 -2.56 6.75
CA MET A 1 29.91 -1.88 6.17
C MET A 1 28.77 -2.87 6.19
N LEU A 2 27.74 -2.65 7.02
CA LEU A 2 26.55 -3.49 7.01
C LEU A 2 25.83 -3.20 5.69
N ASN A 3 25.70 -4.23 4.85
CA ASN A 3 24.87 -4.17 3.66
C ASN A 3 23.43 -4.08 4.15
N GLU A 4 22.86 -2.88 4.25
CA GLU A 4 21.43 -2.72 4.52
C GLU A 4 20.68 -3.28 3.31
N ARG A 5 20.27 -4.55 3.43
CA ARG A 5 19.41 -5.18 2.43
C ARG A 5 18.12 -4.37 2.38
N ARG A 6 17.88 -3.67 1.27
CA ARG A 6 16.63 -2.96 1.01
C ARG A 6 15.50 -4.00 1.01
N VAL A 7 14.59 -3.89 1.97
CA VAL A 7 13.41 -4.76 2.08
C VAL A 7 12.50 -4.50 0.88
N THR A 8 12.03 -5.57 0.25
CA THR A 8 11.11 -5.53 -0.90
C THR A 8 9.69 -5.94 -0.49
N VAL A 9 8.70 -5.62 -1.32
CA VAL A 9 7.32 -6.12 -1.18
C VAL A 9 7.30 -7.65 -1.14
N GLY A 10 8.12 -8.31 -1.96
CA GLY A 10 8.26 -9.78 -1.97
C GLY A 10 8.73 -10.33 -0.62
N ASP A 11 9.76 -9.73 -0.02
CA ASP A 11 10.26 -10.16 1.30
C ASP A 11 9.15 -10.07 2.37
N LEU A 12 8.35 -8.99 2.36
CA LEU A 12 7.27 -8.78 3.34
C LEU A 12 6.07 -9.72 3.12
N ILE A 13 5.76 -10.06 1.87
CA ILE A 13 4.73 -11.05 1.53
C ILE A 13 5.18 -12.45 1.95
N ASP A 14 6.44 -12.82 1.70
CA ASP A 14 7.00 -14.11 2.09
C ASP A 14 7.06 -14.27 3.62
N GLU A 15 7.24 -13.17 4.36
CA GLU A 15 7.09 -13.11 5.83
C GLU A 15 5.63 -13.30 6.31
N GLY A 16 4.66 -13.36 5.40
CA GLY A 16 3.24 -13.49 5.71
C GLY A 16 2.62 -12.21 6.25
N ARG A 17 3.22 -11.03 6.00
CA ARG A 17 2.69 -9.76 6.50
C ARG A 17 1.41 -9.37 5.76
N ARG A 18 0.42 -8.94 6.52
CA ARG A 18 -0.79 -8.34 5.98
C ARG A 18 -0.48 -6.95 5.45
N PHE A 19 -1.19 -6.54 4.40
CA PHE A 19 -1.08 -5.20 3.84
C PHE A 19 -2.46 -4.62 3.53
N VAL A 20 -2.52 -3.34 3.22
CA VAL A 20 -3.70 -2.67 2.64
C VAL A 20 -3.27 -1.70 1.54
N LEU A 21 -4.23 -1.26 0.73
CA LEU A 21 -4.04 -0.14 -0.19
C LEU A 21 -4.43 1.18 0.47
N GLU A 22 -3.61 2.21 0.24
CA GLU A 22 -3.80 3.57 0.73
C GLU A 22 -3.59 4.61 -0.36
N VAL A 23 -3.95 5.85 -0.04
CA VAL A 23 -3.87 7.01 -0.94
C VAL A 23 -2.54 7.74 -0.83
N GLY A 24 -1.74 7.62 -1.88
CA GLY A 24 -0.49 8.34 -2.05
C GLY A 24 -0.66 9.76 -2.61
N GLU A 25 0.31 10.14 -3.43
CA GLU A 25 0.42 11.46 -4.06
C GLU A 25 -0.61 11.64 -5.19
N TYR A 26 -1.00 12.89 -5.44
CA TYR A 26 -1.87 13.26 -6.55
C TYR A 26 -1.04 13.71 -7.75
N HIS A 27 -1.38 13.22 -8.92
CA HIS A 27 -0.82 13.62 -10.20
C HIS A 27 -1.92 14.14 -11.12
N GLU A 28 -1.70 15.31 -11.71
CA GLU A 28 -2.64 15.88 -12.67
C GLU A 28 -2.74 14.99 -13.92
N GLY A 29 -3.96 14.70 -14.35
CA GLY A 29 -4.24 13.79 -15.47
C GLY A 29 -4.31 12.30 -15.10
N GLU A 30 -3.70 11.88 -13.99
CA GLU A 30 -3.69 10.48 -13.52
C GLU A 30 -4.56 10.24 -12.28
N GLY A 31 -4.67 11.23 -11.40
CA GLY A 31 -5.39 11.13 -10.14
C GLY A 31 -4.49 10.77 -8.95
N PHE A 32 -5.01 10.04 -7.96
CA PHE A 32 -4.23 9.63 -6.79
C PHE A 32 -3.54 8.29 -7.01
N ARG A 33 -2.26 8.21 -6.64
CA ARG A 33 -1.50 6.96 -6.67
C ARG A 33 -1.98 6.00 -5.58
N ALA A 34 -2.17 4.73 -5.92
CA ALA A 34 -2.35 3.67 -4.94
C ALA A 34 -0.99 3.21 -4.40
N ILE A 35 -0.86 3.20 -3.08
CA ILE A 35 0.30 2.70 -2.35
C ILE A 35 -0.09 1.51 -1.47
N ILE A 36 0.88 0.67 -1.15
CA ILE A 36 0.74 -0.51 -0.30
C ILE A 36 1.32 -0.16 1.07
N VAL A 37 0.60 -0.51 2.13
CA VAL A 37 1.02 -0.34 3.52
C VAL A 37 1.03 -1.69 4.19
N PHE A 38 2.18 -2.09 4.74
CA PHE A 38 2.34 -3.36 5.43
C PHE A 38 2.16 -3.22 6.94
N GLU A 39 1.59 -4.26 7.55
CA GLU A 39 1.44 -4.36 9.00
C GLU A 39 2.81 -4.44 9.68
N ASN A 40 2.98 -3.65 10.75
CA ASN A 40 4.20 -3.58 11.55
C ASN A 40 5.48 -3.34 10.73
N HIS A 41 5.37 -2.62 9.61
CA HIS A 41 6.53 -2.24 8.81
C HIS A 41 6.41 -0.77 8.40
N PRO A 42 7.43 0.06 8.68
CA PRO A 42 7.41 1.45 8.31
C PRO A 42 7.62 1.59 6.80
N GLY A 43 6.88 2.52 6.17
CA GLY A 43 7.07 2.88 4.77
C GLY A 43 5.88 2.56 3.88
N TYR A 44 5.96 3.07 2.65
CA TYR A 44 4.93 2.96 1.64
C TYR A 44 5.54 2.42 0.35
N PHE A 45 4.91 1.41 -0.23
CA PHE A 45 5.39 0.78 -1.46
C PHE A 45 4.47 1.14 -2.62
N PRO A 46 4.98 1.45 -3.81
CA PRO A 46 4.17 1.55 -5.01
C PRO A 46 3.32 0.29 -5.25
N SER A 47 2.05 0.45 -5.60
CA SER A 47 1.18 -0.68 -6.00
C SER A 47 1.76 -1.55 -7.13
N GLY A 48 2.59 -0.97 -7.99
CA GLY A 48 3.29 -1.71 -9.05
C GLY A 48 4.31 -2.75 -8.55
N GLU A 49 4.68 -2.73 -7.27
CA GLU A 49 5.60 -3.71 -6.68
C GLU A 49 4.90 -5.01 -6.23
N LEU A 50 3.56 -5.09 -6.30
CA LEU A 50 2.83 -6.32 -5.93
C LEU A 50 3.06 -7.50 -6.90
N SER A 51 3.40 -7.25 -8.17
CA SER A 51 3.68 -8.37 -9.06
C SER A 51 5.14 -8.78 -8.94
N ASN A 52 5.38 -10.03 -8.57
CA ASN A 52 6.66 -10.73 -8.78
C ASN A 52 7.00 -10.93 -10.28
N GLN A 53 6.34 -10.20 -11.20
CA GLN A 53 6.59 -10.29 -12.63
C GLN A 53 7.71 -9.30 -13.02
N PRO A 54 8.66 -9.73 -13.87
CA PRO A 54 9.81 -8.92 -14.28
C PRO A 54 9.40 -7.68 -15.10
N ASP A 55 8.21 -7.69 -15.69
CA ASP A 55 7.56 -6.52 -16.23
C ASP A 55 6.73 -5.90 -15.11
N ALA A 56 7.25 -4.83 -14.48
CA ALA A 56 6.68 -4.19 -13.31
C ALA A 56 5.16 -4.02 -13.44
N ALA A 57 4.39 -4.55 -12.47
CA ALA A 57 2.94 -4.36 -12.47
C ALA A 57 2.64 -2.87 -12.65
N PRO A 58 1.61 -2.54 -13.46
CA PRO A 58 1.25 -1.15 -13.65
C PRO A 58 0.93 -0.54 -12.27
N VAL A 59 1.50 0.64 -12.01
CA VAL A 59 1.11 1.46 -10.87
C VAL A 59 -0.39 1.73 -11.02
N LEU A 60 -1.15 1.40 -9.97
CA LEU A 60 -2.57 1.69 -9.94
C LEU A 60 -2.77 3.16 -9.59
N TRP A 61 -3.49 3.86 -10.46
CA TRP A 61 -3.96 5.23 -10.23
C TRP A 61 -5.48 5.22 -10.05
N TRP A 62 -5.99 6.00 -9.09
CA TRP A 62 -7.40 6.29 -8.96
C TRP A 62 -7.68 7.63 -9.64
N PRO A 63 -8.35 7.64 -10.82
CA PRO A 63 -8.54 8.83 -11.64
C PRO A 63 -9.61 9.76 -11.07
N ILE A 64 -9.37 10.26 -9.85
CA ILE A 64 -10.25 11.12 -9.08
C ILE A 64 -9.43 12.25 -8.49
N SER A 65 -9.96 13.47 -8.53
CA SER A 65 -9.32 14.66 -7.95
C SER A 65 -9.66 14.88 -6.46
N ASN A 66 -10.64 14.14 -5.93
CA ASN A 66 -11.05 14.23 -4.53
C ASN A 66 -10.35 13.18 -3.65
N ARG A 67 -9.56 13.64 -2.67
CA ARG A 67 -8.81 12.75 -1.76
C ARG A 67 -9.71 11.86 -0.89
N GLN A 68 -10.83 12.37 -0.40
CA GLN A 68 -11.76 11.58 0.44
C GLN A 68 -12.41 10.45 -0.37
N GLU A 69 -12.70 10.70 -1.65
CA GLU A 69 -13.23 9.69 -2.55
C GLU A 69 -12.18 8.64 -2.90
N ALA A 70 -10.94 9.05 -3.18
CA ALA A 70 -9.81 8.13 -3.35
C ALA A 70 -9.60 7.25 -2.11
N GLN A 71 -9.73 7.81 -0.89
CA GLN A 71 -9.63 7.05 0.35
C GLN A 71 -10.75 6.01 0.48
N ARG A 72 -11.98 6.38 0.09
CA ARG A 72 -13.10 5.44 0.06
C ARG A 72 -12.84 4.30 -0.93
N MET A 73 -12.27 4.60 -2.10
CA MET A 73 -11.88 3.57 -3.08
C MET A 73 -10.79 2.65 -2.55
N ALA A 74 -9.72 3.21 -1.97
CA ALA A 74 -8.62 2.45 -1.37
C ALA A 74 -9.12 1.45 -0.31
N TYR A 75 -9.99 1.91 0.60
CA TYR A 75 -10.64 1.06 1.58
C TYR A 75 -11.53 -0.01 0.94
N SER A 76 -12.38 0.36 -0.03
CA SER A 76 -13.29 -0.57 -0.69
C SER A 76 -12.53 -1.68 -1.43
N HIS A 77 -11.42 -1.33 -2.06
CA HIS A 77 -10.55 -2.27 -2.76
C HIS A 77 -9.84 -3.21 -1.78
N SER A 78 -9.30 -2.68 -0.68
CA SER A 78 -8.67 -3.47 0.38
C SER A 78 -9.67 -4.45 0.99
N LYS A 79 -10.90 -4.01 1.27
CA LYS A 79 -11.99 -4.86 1.75
C LYS A 79 -12.35 -5.97 0.75
N ALA A 80 -12.50 -5.63 -0.53
CA ALA A 80 -12.87 -6.60 -1.56
C ALA A 80 -11.77 -7.64 -1.83
N THR A 81 -10.51 -7.21 -1.79
CA THR A 81 -9.34 -8.05 -2.14
C THR A 81 -8.89 -8.90 -0.96
N LEU A 82 -8.93 -8.35 0.25
CA LEU A 82 -8.33 -8.96 1.44
C LEU A 82 -9.36 -9.38 2.49
N GLY A 83 -10.65 -9.11 2.26
CA GLY A 83 -11.71 -9.44 3.20
C GLY A 83 -11.66 -8.68 4.53
N LEU A 84 -10.85 -7.62 4.63
CA LEU A 84 -10.59 -6.93 5.88
C LEU A 84 -11.76 -6.02 6.30
N SER A 85 -12.04 -6.00 7.60
CA SER A 85 -12.93 -5.00 8.20
C SER A 85 -12.28 -3.61 8.23
N ARG A 86 -13.10 -2.56 8.42
CA ARG A 86 -12.61 -1.19 8.62
C ARG A 86 -11.62 -1.08 9.78
N MET A 87 -11.87 -1.81 10.86
CA MET A 87 -11.01 -1.80 12.04
C MET A 87 -9.65 -2.44 11.75
N GLU A 88 -9.63 -3.55 11.02
CA GLU A 88 -8.37 -4.21 10.64
C GLU A 88 -7.55 -3.38 9.67
N HIS A 89 -8.21 -2.73 8.70
CA HIS A 89 -7.55 -1.77 7.82
C HIS A 89 -6.85 -0.68 8.62
N MET A 90 -7.57 -0.03 9.54
CA MET A 90 -7.00 1.02 10.38
C MET A 90 -5.85 0.52 11.26
N LYS A 91 -5.94 -0.69 11.82
CA LYS A 91 -4.86 -1.29 12.62
C LYS A 91 -3.57 -1.45 11.82
N ILE A 92 -3.67 -1.94 10.58
CA ILE A 92 -2.50 -2.09 9.69
C ILE A 92 -1.86 -0.73 9.44
N VAL A 93 -2.66 0.27 9.03
CA VAL A 93 -2.17 1.64 8.78
C VAL A 93 -1.50 2.24 10.01
N MET A 94 -2.14 2.16 11.18
CA MET A 94 -1.58 2.71 12.42
C MET A 94 -0.30 1.99 12.88
N SER A 95 -0.22 0.68 12.68
CA SER A 95 0.98 -0.10 13.03
C SER A 95 2.20 0.26 12.17
N SER A 96 1.98 0.65 10.92
CA SER A 96 3.03 1.12 10.01
C SER A 96 3.58 2.50 10.42
N ILE A 97 2.70 3.38 10.92
CA ILE A 97 3.12 4.70 11.42
C ILE A 97 3.86 4.55 12.76
N GLY A 98 3.37 3.69 13.66
CA GLY A 98 3.95 3.47 14.99
C GLY A 98 5.33 2.82 14.99
N THR A 99 5.78 2.24 13.87
CA THR A 99 7.11 1.64 13.71
C THR A 99 8.18 2.63 13.24
N GLN A 100 7.83 3.90 13.02
CA GLN A 100 8.77 4.98 12.67
C GLN A 100 9.43 5.67 13.90
N HIS A 101 9.22 5.14 15.10
CA HIS A 101 9.71 5.71 16.37
C HIS A 101 10.63 4.73 17.12
#